data_AF-A0A8C4PP93-F1
#
_entry.id   AF-A0A8C4PP93-F1
#
_cell.length_a   1.000
_cell.length_b   1.000
_cell.length_c   1.000
_cell.angle_alpha   90.00
_cell.angle_beta   90.00
_cell.angle_gamma   90.00
#
_symmetry.space_group_name_H-M   'P 1'
#
loop_
_entity.id
_entity.type
_entity.pdbx_description
1 polymer ?
#
loop_
_entity_poly.entity_id
_entity_poly.type
_entity_poly.pdbx_seq_one_letter_code
_entity_poly.pdbx_strand_id
1 'polypeptide(L)'
;MAAAAAPRGRQRGEPRALGRAVRLLQRLEERCGDPRLSSSPPSLRDLLPRTAQLLRDVAQTRRTAGGGDPEGPGGAGDFLVVYLANLEAKSRQVAELLPPRGRRSANDELFREGSRLRRQLAKLALIFSHMHAELGALFPQGKYCGHTYQLTKAPAHAFWRERCGARCVLPWAEFESILCTCHPVESGATALALRSTIDLTCSGHVSIFEFDVFTRLFQPWPTLLKNWQLLAVNHPGYMAFLTYDEVRARLQACRDKPGSYIFRPSCTRLGQWAIGYVSTDGSILQTIPPNQPLFQALLEGQKEGFYLYPDGKNHNPDLTELRQMEPQQHIHVSEEQLRLYWAMDSTFELCKICAESNKDVKIEPCGHLLCSRCLAAWQHSDSQTCPFCRSEIKGREAVSIHQFQGRPVEARLPAEDPRPGSDQEDREEPQGQVAPSAPPLPPRLNLSPRRPRDEGQRKVAPLALPRLRAPLALPRIRPVASALWESTSSPEAREGATENS
;
A
#
# COMPACT_ATOMS: atom_id res chain seq x y z
N MET A 1 -16.73 -30.75 34.71
CA MET A 1 -17.71 -31.13 33.67
C MET A 1 -18.39 -29.87 33.13
N ALA A 2 -17.84 -29.27 32.08
CA ALA A 2 -18.52 -28.31 31.20
C ALA A 2 -17.70 -28.23 29.91
N ALA A 3 -17.92 -29.20 29.02
CA ALA A 3 -17.31 -29.19 27.70
C ALA A 3 -17.98 -28.07 26.88
N ALA A 4 -17.19 -27.05 26.51
CA ALA A 4 -17.61 -26.00 25.60
C ALA A 4 -17.95 -26.60 24.23
N ALA A 5 -19.24 -26.76 23.97
CA ALA A 5 -19.76 -27.25 22.70
C ALA A 5 -19.75 -26.14 21.64
N ALA A 6 -18.59 -25.83 21.06
CA ALA A 6 -18.50 -25.13 19.78
C ALA A 6 -17.17 -25.41 19.05
N PRO A 7 -17.16 -26.39 18.12
CA PRO A 7 -16.52 -26.13 16.81
C PRO A 7 -17.28 -26.70 15.58
N ARG A 8 -18.39 -27.43 15.77
CA ARG A 8 -19.04 -28.19 14.68
C ARG A 8 -19.87 -27.34 13.69
N GLY A 9 -20.34 -26.17 14.10
CA GLY A 9 -21.20 -25.30 13.26
C GLY A 9 -20.44 -24.59 12.14
N ARG A 10 -19.23 -24.08 12.41
CA ARG A 10 -18.39 -23.35 11.44
C ARG A 10 -17.91 -24.28 10.31
N GLN A 11 -17.51 -25.52 10.65
CA GLN A 11 -17.02 -26.52 9.69
C GLN A 11 -18.09 -27.05 8.71
N ARG A 12 -19.38 -27.10 9.08
CA ARG A 12 -20.47 -27.48 8.16
C ARG A 12 -20.99 -26.31 7.31
N GLY A 13 -20.79 -25.06 7.74
CA GLY A 13 -21.26 -23.87 7.04
C GLY A 13 -20.45 -23.52 5.80
N GLU A 14 -19.12 -23.69 5.86
CA GLU A 14 -18.19 -23.29 4.80
C GLU A 14 -18.37 -24.08 3.49
N PRO A 15 -18.45 -25.43 3.47
CA PRO A 15 -18.69 -26.18 2.23
C PRO A 15 -20.04 -25.83 1.58
N ARG A 16 -21.06 -25.54 2.39
CA ARG A 16 -22.37 -25.09 1.91
C ARG A 16 -22.28 -23.70 1.28
N ALA A 17 -21.51 -22.78 1.87
CA ALA A 17 -21.29 -21.44 1.35
C ALA A 17 -20.54 -21.46 0.01
N LEU A 18 -19.44 -22.23 -0.08
CA LEU A 18 -18.70 -22.45 -1.32
C LEU A 18 -19.60 -22.99 -2.43
N GLY A 19 -20.41 -24.02 -2.13
CA GLY A 19 -21.36 -24.58 -3.10
C GLY A 19 -22.44 -23.58 -3.55
N ARG A 20 -22.92 -22.70 -2.66
CA ARG A 20 -23.86 -21.63 -3.03
C ARG A 20 -23.22 -20.61 -3.97
N ALA A 21 -21.98 -20.21 -3.69
CA ALA A 21 -21.24 -19.26 -4.52
C ALA A 21 -20.98 -19.82 -5.93
N VAL A 22 -20.56 -21.09 -6.06
CA VAL A 22 -20.40 -21.75 -7.36
C VAL A 22 -21.70 -21.70 -8.18
N ARG A 23 -22.83 -22.05 -7.56
CA ARG A 23 -24.15 -21.98 -8.24
C ARG A 23 -24.55 -20.56 -8.62
N LEU A 24 -24.19 -19.57 -7.81
CA LEU A 24 -24.43 -18.16 -8.11
C LEU A 24 -23.66 -17.71 -9.35
N LEU A 25 -22.38 -18.06 -9.44
CA LEU A 25 -21.53 -17.72 -10.58
C LEU A 25 -22.02 -18.38 -11.88
N GLN A 26 -22.38 -19.66 -11.83
CA GLN A 26 -22.96 -20.36 -12.98
C GLN A 26 -24.25 -19.68 -13.47
N ARG A 27 -25.13 -19.28 -12.53
CA ARG A 27 -26.35 -18.58 -12.92
C ARG A 27 -26.10 -17.21 -13.54
N LEU A 28 -25.05 -16.52 -13.09
CA LEU A 28 -24.64 -15.22 -13.60
C LEU A 28 -23.97 -15.33 -14.97
N GLU A 29 -23.16 -16.37 -15.18
CA GLU A 29 -22.52 -16.71 -16.46
C GLU A 29 -23.56 -16.82 -17.59
N GLU A 30 -24.67 -17.49 -17.34
CA GLU A 30 -25.79 -17.60 -18.30
C GLU A 30 -26.37 -16.24 -18.74
N ARG A 31 -26.17 -15.18 -17.94
CA ARG A 31 -26.63 -13.81 -18.25
C ARG A 31 -25.57 -12.98 -18.98
N CYS A 32 -24.31 -13.42 -18.98
CA CYS A 32 -23.20 -12.79 -19.67
C CYS A 32 -23.06 -13.28 -21.14
N GLY A 33 -24.08 -13.96 -21.69
CA GLY A 33 -24.04 -14.53 -23.04
C GLY A 33 -24.26 -13.54 -24.20
N ASP A 34 -24.55 -12.27 -23.94
CA ASP A 34 -24.74 -11.28 -25.02
C ASP A 34 -23.40 -11.05 -25.75
N PRO A 35 -23.32 -11.27 -27.08
CA PRO A 35 -22.08 -11.16 -27.85
C PRO A 35 -21.51 -9.72 -27.90
N ARG A 36 -22.31 -8.70 -27.55
CA ARG A 36 -21.87 -7.31 -27.49
C ARG A 36 -21.08 -6.97 -26.22
N LEU A 37 -21.04 -7.87 -25.24
CA LEU A 37 -20.16 -7.73 -24.08
C LEU A 37 -18.70 -7.90 -24.51
N SER A 38 -17.80 -7.04 -24.00
CA SER A 38 -16.39 -7.09 -24.36
C SER A 38 -15.77 -8.44 -23.99
N SER A 39 -15.02 -9.00 -24.94
CA SER A 39 -14.15 -10.16 -24.75
C SER A 39 -12.75 -9.78 -24.28
N SER A 40 -12.39 -8.49 -24.30
CA SER A 40 -11.08 -8.01 -23.84
C SER A 40 -10.96 -8.14 -22.32
N PRO A 41 -9.79 -8.52 -21.78
CA PRO A 41 -9.59 -8.55 -20.35
C PRO A 41 -9.79 -7.18 -19.68
N PRO A 42 -10.49 -7.10 -18.53
CA PRO A 42 -11.16 -8.19 -17.82
C PRO A 42 -12.53 -8.54 -18.43
N SER A 43 -12.73 -9.83 -18.75
CA SER A 43 -13.97 -10.36 -19.34
C SER A 43 -14.72 -11.20 -18.30
N LEU A 44 -15.94 -10.79 -17.94
CA LEU A 44 -16.78 -11.55 -17.02
C LEU A 44 -17.12 -12.95 -17.56
N ARG A 45 -17.21 -13.09 -18.89
CA ARG A 45 -17.45 -14.39 -19.54
C ARG A 45 -16.36 -15.39 -19.23
N ASP A 46 -15.11 -14.93 -19.14
CA ASP A 46 -13.97 -15.80 -18.83
C ASP A 46 -13.74 -15.93 -17.32
N LEU A 47 -13.97 -14.85 -16.57
CA LEU A 47 -13.70 -14.81 -15.13
C LEU A 47 -14.68 -15.67 -14.33
N LEU A 48 -15.98 -15.58 -14.59
CA LEU A 48 -17.01 -16.30 -13.82
C LEU A 48 -16.81 -17.83 -13.79
N PRO A 49 -16.63 -18.54 -14.93
CA PRO A 49 -16.39 -19.97 -14.92
C PRO A 49 -15.05 -20.35 -14.28
N ARG A 50 -14.01 -19.53 -14.46
CA ARG A 50 -12.68 -19.75 -13.85
C ARG A 50 -12.72 -19.60 -12.33
N THR A 51 -13.39 -18.58 -11.82
CA THR A 51 -13.59 -18.40 -10.37
C THR A 51 -14.46 -19.52 -9.80
N ALA A 52 -15.51 -19.94 -10.52
CA ALA A 52 -16.33 -21.07 -10.10
C ALA A 52 -15.53 -22.37 -10.02
N GLN A 53 -14.64 -22.64 -10.97
CA GLN A 53 -13.76 -23.80 -10.93
C GLN A 53 -12.81 -23.73 -9.74
N LEU A 54 -12.15 -22.60 -9.52
CA LEU A 54 -11.23 -22.42 -8.39
C LEU A 54 -11.94 -22.63 -7.04
N LEU A 55 -13.19 -22.16 -6.90
CA LEU A 55 -14.00 -22.41 -5.71
C LEU A 55 -14.36 -23.91 -5.53
N ARG A 56 -14.54 -24.67 -6.62
CA ARG A 56 -14.70 -26.13 -6.53
C ARG A 56 -13.42 -26.80 -6.03
N ASP A 57 -12.27 -26.37 -6.53
CA ASP A 57 -10.96 -26.89 -6.13
C ASP A 57 -10.69 -26.59 -4.64
N VAL A 58 -10.99 -25.38 -4.17
CA VAL A 58 -10.95 -25.00 -2.75
C VAL A 58 -11.89 -25.90 -1.94
N ALA A 59 -13.15 -26.07 -2.37
CA ALA A 59 -14.13 -26.90 -1.67
C ALA A 59 -13.73 -28.38 -1.63
N GLN A 60 -13.06 -28.90 -2.66
CA GLN A 60 -12.54 -30.26 -2.68
C GLN A 60 -11.36 -30.42 -1.72
N THR A 61 -10.38 -29.54 -1.83
CA THR A 61 -9.15 -29.57 -1.03
C THR A 61 -9.46 -29.44 0.46
N ARG A 62 -10.36 -28.54 0.84
CA ARG A 62 -10.76 -28.35 2.25
C ARG A 62 -11.59 -29.51 2.80
N ARG A 63 -12.30 -30.26 1.94
CA ARG A 63 -12.95 -31.52 2.34
C ARG A 63 -11.92 -32.62 2.62
N THR A 64 -10.89 -32.74 1.79
CA THR A 64 -9.85 -33.77 1.91
C THR A 64 -8.81 -33.47 2.98
N ALA A 65 -8.55 -32.18 3.27
CA ALA A 65 -7.57 -31.73 4.24
C ALA A 65 -7.97 -31.98 5.71
N GLY A 66 -9.11 -32.64 5.96
CA GLY A 66 -9.50 -33.26 7.24
C GLY A 66 -9.13 -32.48 8.48
N GLY A 67 -10.02 -31.58 8.95
CA GLY A 67 -9.95 -31.00 10.29
C GLY A 67 -8.56 -30.49 10.70
N GLY A 68 -7.93 -29.67 9.86
CA GLY A 68 -6.64 -29.05 10.18
C GLY A 68 -6.68 -28.26 11.48
N ASP A 69 -5.49 -28.00 12.03
CA ASP A 69 -5.29 -27.20 13.24
C ASP A 69 -6.15 -25.93 13.19
N PRO A 70 -6.70 -25.49 14.34
CA PRO A 70 -7.53 -24.30 14.39
C PRO A 70 -6.82 -23.13 13.72
N GLU A 71 -7.35 -22.70 12.57
CA GLU A 71 -6.85 -21.53 11.85
C GLU A 71 -7.06 -20.31 12.75
N GLY A 72 -5.95 -19.66 13.13
CA GLY A 72 -5.98 -18.41 13.90
C GLY A 72 -6.76 -17.30 13.17
N PRO A 73 -7.13 -16.22 13.88
CA PRO A 73 -7.86 -15.10 13.29
C PRO A 73 -7.13 -14.53 12.08
N GLY A 74 -7.86 -14.20 11.02
CA GLY A 74 -7.29 -13.74 9.75
C GLY A 74 -6.66 -14.85 8.89
N GLY A 75 -6.91 -16.12 9.22
CA GLY A 75 -6.55 -17.30 8.44
C GLY A 75 -7.51 -17.58 7.27
N ALA A 76 -7.43 -18.78 6.70
CA ALA A 76 -8.15 -19.15 5.48
C ALA A 76 -9.68 -19.06 5.63
N GLY A 77 -10.24 -19.51 6.76
CA GLY A 77 -11.67 -19.49 7.04
C GLY A 77 -12.23 -18.08 7.15
N ASP A 78 -11.55 -17.18 7.86
CA ASP A 78 -11.96 -15.77 7.96
C ASP A 78 -11.87 -15.08 6.59
N PHE A 79 -10.82 -15.35 5.81
CA PHE A 79 -10.73 -14.88 4.43
C PHE A 79 -11.91 -15.37 3.57
N LEU A 80 -12.22 -16.68 3.61
CA LEU A 80 -13.32 -17.23 2.81
C LEU A 80 -14.68 -16.65 3.20
N VAL A 81 -14.91 -16.34 4.48
CA VAL A 81 -16.14 -15.67 4.93
C VAL A 81 -16.27 -14.29 4.28
N VAL A 82 -15.21 -13.46 4.35
CA VAL A 82 -15.19 -12.12 3.72
C VAL A 82 -15.32 -12.23 2.21
N TYR A 83 -14.56 -13.12 1.58
CA TYR A 83 -14.53 -13.32 0.15
C TYR A 83 -15.89 -13.75 -0.41
N LEU A 84 -16.55 -14.74 0.21
CA LEU A 84 -17.83 -15.26 -0.28
C LEU A 84 -18.96 -14.26 -0.09
N ALA A 85 -18.97 -13.51 1.03
CA ALA A 85 -19.92 -12.43 1.23
C ALA A 85 -19.74 -11.32 0.18
N ASN A 86 -18.49 -10.94 -0.11
CA ASN A 86 -18.19 -9.94 -1.13
C ASN A 86 -18.57 -10.43 -2.54
N LEU A 87 -18.28 -11.69 -2.87
CA LEU A 87 -18.61 -12.30 -4.16
C LEU A 87 -20.12 -12.29 -4.39
N GLU A 88 -20.90 -12.62 -3.37
CA GLU A 88 -22.35 -12.57 -3.42
C GLU A 88 -22.86 -11.14 -3.67
N ALA A 89 -22.32 -10.15 -2.94
CA ALA A 89 -22.66 -8.74 -3.10
C ALA A 89 -22.31 -8.21 -4.51
N LYS A 90 -21.11 -8.48 -5.02
CA LYS A 90 -20.69 -8.04 -6.36
C LYS A 90 -21.45 -8.76 -7.47
N SER A 91 -21.79 -10.04 -7.28
CA SER A 91 -22.64 -10.79 -8.21
C SER A 91 -24.05 -10.21 -8.31
N ARG A 92 -24.63 -9.74 -7.20
CA ARG A 92 -25.92 -9.02 -7.22
C ARG A 92 -25.85 -7.74 -8.03
N GLN A 93 -24.79 -6.93 -7.87
CA GLN A 93 -24.61 -5.70 -8.63
C GLN A 93 -24.51 -5.97 -10.15
N VAL A 94 -23.77 -7.00 -10.56
CA VAL A 94 -23.74 -7.40 -11.99
C VAL A 94 -25.13 -7.87 -12.45
N ALA A 95 -25.81 -8.65 -11.60
CA ALA A 95 -27.15 -9.15 -11.88
C ALA A 95 -28.20 -8.02 -12.01
N GLU A 96 -28.01 -6.87 -11.36
CA GLU A 96 -28.89 -5.70 -11.49
C GLU A 96 -28.63 -4.93 -12.80
N LEU A 97 -27.37 -4.92 -13.28
CA LEU A 97 -27.00 -4.23 -14.52
C LEU A 97 -27.34 -5.02 -15.79
N LEU A 98 -27.29 -6.35 -15.72
CA LEU A 98 -27.58 -7.21 -16.87
C LEU A 98 -29.09 -7.39 -17.05
N PRO A 99 -29.61 -7.60 -18.27
CA PRO A 99 -31.01 -7.97 -18.46
C PRO A 99 -31.32 -9.36 -17.86
N PRO A 100 -32.60 -9.65 -17.55
CA PRO A 100 -33.04 -10.99 -17.17
C PRO A 100 -32.79 -12.00 -18.30
N ARG A 101 -32.67 -13.29 -17.94
CA ARG A 101 -32.42 -14.38 -18.90
C ARG A 101 -33.38 -14.33 -20.08
N GLY A 102 -32.84 -14.47 -21.29
CA GLY A 102 -33.62 -14.56 -22.53
C GLY A 102 -34.26 -13.25 -23.02
N ARG A 103 -34.14 -12.14 -22.29
CA ARG A 103 -34.58 -10.82 -22.78
C ARG A 103 -33.40 -10.04 -23.33
N ARG A 104 -33.51 -9.56 -24.57
CA ARG A 104 -32.60 -8.55 -25.10
C ARG A 104 -32.88 -7.24 -24.36
N SER A 105 -31.83 -6.61 -23.85
CA SER A 105 -31.96 -5.28 -23.23
C SER A 105 -32.49 -4.29 -24.26
N ALA A 106 -33.58 -3.58 -23.95
CA ALA A 106 -33.95 -2.36 -24.66
C ALA A 106 -33.03 -1.18 -24.29
N ASN A 107 -32.22 -1.35 -23.23
CA ASN A 107 -31.31 -0.33 -22.73
C ASN A 107 -29.95 -0.46 -23.44
N ASP A 108 -29.82 0.22 -24.58
CA ASP A 108 -28.58 0.30 -25.37
C ASP A 108 -27.45 1.02 -24.62
N GLU A 109 -27.74 1.71 -23.51
CA GLU A 109 -26.71 2.36 -22.70
C GLU A 109 -25.67 1.36 -22.19
N LEU A 110 -26.01 0.11 -21.89
CA LEU A 110 -25.04 -0.88 -21.40
C LEU A 110 -23.91 -1.15 -22.43
N PHE A 111 -24.23 -1.04 -23.71
CA PHE A 111 -23.31 -1.32 -24.82
C PHE A 111 -22.70 -0.06 -25.39
N ARG A 112 -23.34 1.10 -25.21
CA ARG A 112 -22.85 2.40 -25.69
C ARG A 112 -21.52 2.77 -25.02
N GLU A 113 -20.51 3.05 -25.84
CA GLU A 113 -19.21 3.51 -25.36
C GLU A 113 -19.33 4.81 -24.57
N GLY A 114 -18.58 4.90 -23.47
CA GLY A 114 -18.60 6.06 -22.57
C GLY A 114 -19.85 6.18 -21.68
N SER A 115 -20.85 5.30 -21.80
CA SER A 115 -22.03 5.36 -20.92
C SER A 115 -21.66 5.09 -19.45
N ARG A 116 -22.54 5.53 -18.54
CA ARG A 116 -22.38 5.25 -17.10
C ARG A 116 -22.49 3.76 -16.80
N LEU A 117 -23.46 3.07 -17.40
CA LEU A 117 -23.69 1.63 -17.18
C LEU A 117 -22.53 0.78 -17.68
N ARG A 118 -21.96 1.11 -18.86
CA ARG A 118 -20.78 0.41 -19.40
C ARG A 118 -19.56 0.60 -18.50
N ARG A 119 -19.29 1.81 -18.03
CA ARG A 119 -18.21 2.10 -17.08
C ARG A 119 -18.41 1.35 -15.75
N GLN A 120 -19.64 1.27 -15.25
CA GLN A 120 -19.95 0.51 -14.04
C GLN A 120 -19.72 -1.00 -14.22
N LEU A 121 -20.11 -1.55 -15.37
CA LEU A 121 -19.85 -2.95 -15.70
C LEU A 121 -18.35 -3.24 -15.85
N ALA A 122 -17.59 -2.36 -16.51
CA ALA A 122 -16.14 -2.46 -16.64
C ALA A 122 -15.45 -2.44 -15.26
N LYS A 123 -15.88 -1.55 -14.36
CA LYS A 123 -15.41 -1.52 -12.97
C LYS A 123 -15.70 -2.84 -12.23
N LEU A 124 -16.91 -3.39 -12.38
CA LEU A 124 -17.24 -4.69 -11.79
C LEU A 124 -16.38 -5.81 -12.38
N ALA A 125 -16.16 -5.83 -13.70
CA ALA A 125 -15.28 -6.81 -14.34
C ALA A 125 -13.85 -6.75 -13.79
N LEU A 126 -13.30 -5.54 -13.56
CA LEU A 126 -12.01 -5.36 -12.89
C LEU A 126 -12.04 -5.92 -11.46
N ILE A 127 -13.09 -5.65 -10.68
CA ILE A 127 -13.22 -6.20 -9.31
C ILE A 127 -13.26 -7.73 -9.35
N PHE A 128 -14.04 -8.35 -10.26
CA PHE A 128 -14.04 -9.81 -10.43
C PHE A 128 -12.66 -10.35 -10.83
N SER A 129 -11.91 -9.62 -11.65
CA SER A 129 -10.54 -9.98 -12.01
C SER A 129 -9.62 -9.98 -10.79
N HIS A 130 -9.72 -8.94 -9.94
CA HIS A 130 -8.95 -8.84 -8.69
C HIS A 130 -9.34 -9.95 -7.71
N MET A 131 -10.63 -10.21 -7.52
CA MET A 131 -11.13 -11.28 -6.67
C MET A 131 -10.69 -12.66 -7.15
N HIS A 132 -10.67 -12.91 -8.45
CA HIS A 132 -10.17 -14.16 -9.01
C HIS A 132 -8.67 -14.32 -8.75
N ALA A 133 -7.89 -13.26 -8.98
CA ALA A 133 -6.45 -13.28 -8.75
C ALA A 133 -6.09 -13.44 -7.28
N GLU A 134 -6.78 -12.75 -6.38
CA GLU A 134 -6.61 -12.86 -4.93
C GLU A 134 -6.89 -14.28 -4.45
N LEU A 135 -8.02 -14.87 -4.84
CA LEU A 135 -8.34 -16.26 -4.49
C LEU A 135 -7.28 -17.21 -5.04
N GLY A 136 -6.83 -17.01 -6.28
CA GLY A 136 -5.80 -17.85 -6.91
C GLY A 136 -4.42 -17.72 -6.25
N ALA A 137 -4.10 -16.53 -5.73
CA ALA A 137 -2.85 -16.25 -5.05
C ALA A 137 -2.81 -16.83 -3.63
N LEU A 138 -3.95 -16.83 -2.92
CA LEU A 138 -4.05 -17.36 -1.56
C LEU A 138 -4.44 -18.84 -1.51
N PHE A 139 -5.07 -19.36 -2.56
CA PHE A 139 -5.47 -20.76 -2.71
C PHE A 139 -5.00 -21.35 -4.05
N PRO A 140 -3.68 -21.37 -4.34
CA PRO A 140 -3.16 -21.99 -5.55
C PRO A 140 -3.62 -23.45 -5.63
N GLN A 141 -4.28 -23.81 -6.73
CA GLN A 141 -4.87 -25.15 -6.93
C GLN A 141 -5.82 -25.57 -5.78
N GLY A 142 -6.48 -24.61 -5.13
CA GLY A 142 -7.39 -24.84 -4.02
C GLY A 142 -6.74 -25.00 -2.65
N LYS A 143 -5.40 -25.01 -2.56
CA LYS A 143 -4.65 -25.19 -1.30
C LYS A 143 -4.30 -23.84 -0.68
N TYR A 144 -4.70 -23.62 0.56
CA TYR A 144 -4.39 -22.37 1.27
C TYR A 144 -2.89 -22.19 1.50
N CYS A 145 -2.35 -21.02 1.11
CA CYS A 145 -0.96 -20.63 1.34
C CYS A 145 -0.80 -19.20 1.87
N GLY A 146 -1.87 -18.54 2.33
CA GLY A 146 -1.80 -17.15 2.83
C GLY A 146 -0.83 -16.96 4.01
N HIS A 147 -0.70 -17.98 4.86
CA HIS A 147 0.26 -17.99 5.97
C HIS A 147 1.73 -17.99 5.52
N THR A 148 2.02 -18.52 4.34
CA THR A 148 3.38 -18.54 3.74
C THR A 148 3.54 -17.59 2.56
N TYR A 149 2.51 -16.80 2.22
CA TYR A 149 2.56 -15.88 1.08
C TYR A 149 3.75 -14.92 1.19
N GLN A 150 4.52 -14.79 0.11
CA GLN A 150 5.70 -13.93 0.06
C GLN A 150 5.37 -12.65 -0.69
N LEU A 151 5.56 -11.52 -0.01
CA LEU A 151 5.47 -10.21 -0.67
C LEU A 151 6.68 -10.02 -1.57
N THR A 152 6.47 -9.38 -2.71
CA THR A 152 7.51 -9.15 -3.71
C THR A 152 8.56 -8.14 -3.21
N LYS A 153 8.16 -7.17 -2.38
CA LYS A 153 9.07 -6.16 -1.82
C LYS A 153 9.46 -6.54 -0.40
N ALA A 154 10.74 -6.82 -0.17
CA ALA A 154 11.25 -7.31 1.12
C ALA A 154 10.92 -6.40 2.32
N PRO A 155 11.03 -5.05 2.26
CA PRO A 155 10.64 -4.19 3.37
C PRO A 155 9.14 -4.28 3.71
N ALA A 156 8.29 -4.36 2.69
CA ALA A 156 6.85 -4.55 2.87
C ALA A 156 6.53 -5.94 3.45
N HIS A 157 7.28 -6.96 3.05
CA HIS A 157 7.16 -8.31 3.61
C HIS A 157 7.48 -8.34 5.10
N ALA A 158 8.61 -7.74 5.49
CA ALA A 158 9.04 -7.64 6.88
C ALA A 158 7.98 -6.91 7.72
N PHE A 159 7.50 -5.75 7.22
CA PHE A 159 6.42 -5.00 7.87
C PHE A 159 5.16 -5.84 8.10
N TRP A 160 4.66 -6.55 7.07
CA TRP A 160 3.46 -7.37 7.23
C TRP A 160 3.69 -8.51 8.22
N ARG A 161 4.82 -9.21 8.16
CA ARG A 161 5.09 -10.34 9.06
C ARG A 161 5.29 -9.90 10.50
N GLU A 162 5.94 -8.76 10.73
CA GLU A 162 6.14 -8.20 12.06
C GLU A 162 4.82 -7.74 12.71
N ARG A 163 3.96 -7.05 11.94
CA ARG A 163 2.78 -6.36 12.47
C ARG A 163 1.48 -7.16 12.34
N CYS A 164 1.40 -8.00 11.32
CA CYS A 164 0.22 -8.79 10.98
C CYS A 164 0.43 -10.29 11.23
N GLY A 165 1.67 -10.76 11.40
CA GLY A 165 1.97 -12.18 11.62
C GLY A 165 1.64 -13.07 10.43
N ALA A 166 1.02 -14.22 10.70
CA ALA A 166 0.61 -15.21 9.70
C ALA A 166 -0.73 -14.88 9.01
N ARG A 167 -1.37 -13.76 9.36
CA ARG A 167 -2.69 -13.36 8.84
C ARG A 167 -2.62 -13.04 7.35
N CYS A 168 -3.67 -13.41 6.62
CA CYS A 168 -3.80 -13.14 5.18
C CYS A 168 -4.83 -12.05 4.86
N VAL A 169 -5.64 -11.63 5.84
CA VAL A 169 -6.67 -10.60 5.68
C VAL A 169 -6.88 -9.82 6.98
N LEU A 170 -7.14 -8.52 6.87
CA LEU A 170 -7.41 -7.61 7.99
C LEU A 170 -8.60 -6.69 7.68
N PRO A 171 -9.42 -6.30 8.67
CA PRO A 171 -10.35 -5.18 8.50
C PRO A 171 -9.61 -3.89 8.16
N TRP A 172 -10.18 -3.04 7.31
CA TRP A 172 -9.55 -1.78 6.90
C TRP A 172 -9.08 -0.91 8.08
N ALA A 173 -9.93 -0.74 9.10
CA ALA A 173 -9.61 0.11 10.25
C ALA A 173 -8.37 -0.37 11.03
N GLU A 174 -8.18 -1.69 11.13
CA GLU A 174 -6.99 -2.26 11.76
C GLU A 174 -5.76 -2.05 10.86
N PHE A 175 -5.89 -2.35 9.57
CA PHE A 175 -4.80 -2.17 8.60
C PHE A 175 -4.32 -0.72 8.52
N GLU A 176 -5.25 0.25 8.48
CA GLU A 176 -4.96 1.69 8.48
C GLU A 176 -4.15 2.09 9.72
N SER A 177 -4.59 1.67 10.90
CA SER A 177 -3.88 1.94 12.17
C SER A 177 -2.45 1.39 12.14
N ILE A 178 -2.27 0.16 11.63
CA ILE A 178 -0.94 -0.47 11.51
C ILE A 178 -0.07 0.28 10.49
N LEU A 179 -0.60 0.62 9.31
CA LEU A 179 0.14 1.35 8.27
C LEU A 179 0.59 2.72 8.75
N CYS A 180 -0.27 3.45 9.47
CA CYS A 180 0.01 4.78 10.01
C CYS A 180 1.20 4.83 10.97
N THR A 181 1.60 3.70 11.57
CA THR A 181 2.79 3.66 12.43
C THR A 181 4.12 3.79 11.67
N CYS A 182 4.13 3.50 10.37
CA CYS A 182 5.32 3.63 9.52
C CYS A 182 5.13 4.67 8.40
N HIS A 183 3.91 4.79 7.89
CA HIS A 183 3.54 5.73 6.85
C HIS A 183 2.31 6.52 7.30
N PRO A 184 2.50 7.69 7.95
CA PRO A 184 1.39 8.50 8.42
C PRO A 184 0.46 8.90 7.27
N VAL A 185 -0.84 8.75 7.50
CA VAL A 185 -1.90 9.14 6.56
C VAL A 185 -2.71 10.27 7.19
N GLU A 186 -2.99 11.32 6.41
CA GLU A 186 -3.94 12.35 6.84
C GLU A 186 -5.36 11.79 6.90
N SER A 187 -6.04 12.00 8.02
CA SER A 187 -7.43 11.58 8.20
C SER A 187 -8.38 12.23 7.19
N GLY A 188 -9.51 11.58 6.90
CA GLY A 188 -10.57 12.12 6.06
C GLY A 188 -10.47 11.68 4.60
N ALA A 189 -10.48 12.64 3.66
CA ALA A 189 -10.55 12.34 2.22
C ALA A 189 -9.32 11.54 1.72
N THR A 190 -8.13 11.85 2.24
CA THR A 190 -6.88 11.15 1.91
C THR A 190 -6.93 9.69 2.33
N ALA A 191 -7.35 9.40 3.56
CA ALA A 191 -7.56 8.03 4.04
C ALA A 191 -8.60 7.25 3.20
N LEU A 192 -9.71 7.89 2.81
CA LEU A 192 -10.72 7.27 1.94
C LEU A 192 -10.19 6.98 0.53
N ALA A 193 -9.38 7.87 -0.03
CA ALA A 193 -8.72 7.67 -1.32
C ALA A 193 -7.70 6.53 -1.24
N LEU A 194 -6.94 6.45 -0.14
CA LEU A 194 -5.99 5.37 0.09
C LEU A 194 -6.70 4.03 0.19
N ARG A 195 -7.79 3.95 0.97
CA ARG A 195 -8.65 2.77 1.03
C ARG A 195 -9.12 2.35 -0.34
N SER A 196 -9.65 3.28 -1.12
CA SER A 196 -10.17 3.00 -2.46
C SER A 196 -9.08 2.53 -3.45
N THR A 197 -7.81 2.79 -3.14
CA THR A 197 -6.66 2.34 -3.93
C THR A 197 -6.18 0.94 -3.50
N ILE A 198 -6.17 0.65 -2.20
CA ILE A 198 -5.67 -0.63 -1.65
C ILE A 198 -6.74 -1.73 -1.68
N ASP A 199 -8.00 -1.41 -1.32
CA ASP A 199 -9.14 -2.34 -1.28
C ASP A 199 -9.65 -2.62 -2.71
N LEU A 200 -8.83 -3.34 -3.48
CA LEU A 200 -9.05 -3.68 -4.89
C LEU A 200 -10.33 -4.47 -5.11
N THR A 201 -10.72 -5.29 -4.12
CA THR A 201 -11.93 -6.12 -4.14
C THR A 201 -13.16 -5.39 -3.61
N CYS A 202 -12.98 -4.20 -3.03
CA CYS A 202 -14.02 -3.39 -2.39
C CYS A 202 -14.80 -4.21 -1.34
N SER A 203 -14.08 -4.93 -0.49
CA SER A 203 -14.58 -5.82 0.56
C SER A 203 -14.62 -5.15 1.94
N GLY A 204 -13.99 -3.98 2.09
CA GLY A 204 -13.76 -3.34 3.39
C GLY A 204 -12.66 -3.99 4.23
N HIS A 205 -11.93 -4.93 3.64
CA HIS A 205 -10.77 -5.59 4.20
C HIS A 205 -9.57 -5.37 3.28
N VAL A 206 -8.38 -5.65 3.79
CA VAL A 206 -7.13 -5.66 3.03
C VAL A 206 -6.50 -7.02 3.19
N SER A 207 -6.31 -7.73 2.08
CA SER A 207 -5.55 -8.97 2.06
C SER A 207 -4.05 -8.74 1.91
N ILE A 208 -3.25 -9.74 2.28
CA ILE A 208 -1.80 -9.76 2.05
C ILE A 208 -1.47 -9.65 0.56
N PHE A 209 -2.37 -10.14 -0.31
CA PHE A 209 -2.27 -10.03 -1.76
C PHE A 209 -2.54 -8.60 -2.24
N GLU A 210 -3.61 -7.95 -1.79
CA GLU A 210 -3.91 -6.55 -2.11
C GLU A 210 -2.75 -5.63 -1.67
N PHE A 211 -2.19 -5.89 -0.50
CA PHE A 211 -1.02 -5.16 0.00
C PHE A 211 0.25 -5.40 -0.82
N ASP A 212 0.49 -6.62 -1.29
CA ASP A 212 1.59 -6.91 -2.23
C ASP A 212 1.42 -6.13 -3.55
N VAL A 213 0.21 -6.13 -4.12
CA VAL A 213 -0.08 -5.36 -5.34
C VAL A 213 0.17 -3.87 -5.12
N PHE A 214 -0.32 -3.29 -4.02
CA PHE A 214 -0.14 -1.88 -3.70
C PHE A 214 1.34 -1.50 -3.55
N THR A 215 2.10 -2.27 -2.77
CA THR A 215 3.52 -1.97 -2.49
C THR A 215 4.42 -2.15 -3.71
N ARG A 216 4.04 -3.00 -4.67
CA ARG A 216 4.73 -3.10 -5.97
C ARG A 216 4.43 -1.92 -6.88
N LEU A 217 3.18 -1.44 -6.90
CA LEU A 217 2.77 -0.31 -7.74
C LEU A 217 3.43 0.99 -7.28
N PHE A 218 3.47 1.25 -5.97
CA PHE A 218 3.92 2.53 -5.41
C PHE A 218 5.30 2.45 -4.75
N GLN A 219 6.12 1.48 -5.16
CA GLN A 219 7.51 1.35 -4.73
C GLN A 219 8.35 2.62 -5.03
N PRO A 220 9.43 2.88 -4.27
CA PRO A 220 9.97 2.06 -3.16
C PRO A 220 9.22 2.27 -1.83
N TRP A 221 9.44 1.35 -0.88
CA TRP A 221 8.79 1.35 0.43
C TRP A 221 8.98 2.65 1.25
N PRO A 222 10.19 3.23 1.37
CA PRO A 222 10.39 4.43 2.20
C PRO A 222 9.52 5.63 1.80
N THR A 223 9.19 5.75 0.51
CA THR A 223 8.38 6.83 -0.05
C THR A 223 6.98 6.36 -0.48
N LEU A 224 6.52 5.18 -0.03
CA LEU A 224 5.32 4.50 -0.51
C LEU A 224 4.10 5.44 -0.67
N LEU A 225 3.72 6.15 0.39
CA LEU A 225 2.56 7.03 0.35
C LEU A 225 2.82 8.35 -0.40
N LYS A 226 4.05 8.86 -0.40
CA LYS A 226 4.42 10.02 -1.22
C LYS A 226 4.30 9.68 -2.71
N ASN A 227 4.79 8.49 -3.11
CA ASN A 227 4.67 7.98 -4.47
C ASN A 227 3.19 7.81 -4.84
N TRP A 228 2.39 7.21 -3.97
CA TRP A 228 0.94 7.08 -4.18
C TRP A 228 0.25 8.43 -4.34
N GLN A 229 0.54 9.40 -3.47
CA GLN A 229 -0.08 10.72 -3.53
C GLN A 229 0.30 11.45 -4.82
N LEU A 230 1.58 11.46 -5.19
CA LEU A 230 2.03 12.15 -6.40
C LEU A 230 1.58 11.45 -7.68
N LEU A 231 1.61 10.11 -7.72
CA LEU A 231 1.34 9.33 -8.93
C LEU A 231 -0.15 9.00 -9.13
N ALA A 232 -0.95 8.87 -8.07
CA ALA A 232 -2.36 8.46 -8.18
C ALA A 232 -3.34 9.56 -7.75
N VAL A 233 -3.04 10.32 -6.71
CA VAL A 233 -3.96 11.37 -6.23
C VAL A 233 -3.80 12.65 -7.05
N ASN A 234 -2.55 13.07 -7.29
CA ASN A 234 -2.26 14.37 -7.90
C ASN A 234 -1.93 14.29 -9.40
N HIS A 235 -1.55 13.13 -9.91
CA HIS A 235 -1.10 13.02 -11.30
C HIS A 235 -2.28 13.06 -12.29
N PRO A 236 -2.34 14.01 -13.23
CA PRO A 236 -3.43 14.12 -14.19
C PRO A 236 -3.51 12.97 -15.19
N GLY A 237 -2.39 12.28 -15.42
CA GLY A 237 -2.31 11.10 -16.30
C GLY A 237 -2.76 9.80 -15.64
N TYR A 238 -2.99 9.76 -14.33
CA TYR A 238 -3.45 8.56 -13.66
C TYR A 238 -4.94 8.32 -13.89
N MET A 239 -5.28 7.08 -14.22
CA MET A 239 -6.66 6.66 -14.44
C MET A 239 -6.99 5.42 -13.61
N ALA A 240 -7.77 5.63 -12.56
CA ALA A 240 -8.30 4.53 -11.76
C ALA A 240 -9.34 3.72 -12.54
N PHE A 241 -9.29 2.40 -12.41
CA PHE A 241 -10.28 1.46 -12.95
C PHE A 241 -10.55 1.58 -14.47
N LEU A 242 -9.52 1.81 -15.29
CA LEU A 242 -9.63 1.73 -16.75
C LEU A 242 -9.20 0.36 -17.29
N THR A 243 -9.87 -0.08 -18.35
CA THR A 243 -9.50 -1.25 -19.15
C THR A 243 -8.59 -0.89 -20.33
N TYR A 244 -8.09 -1.90 -21.06
CA TYR A 244 -7.27 -1.67 -22.26
C TYR A 244 -8.05 -0.89 -23.34
N ASP A 245 -9.30 -1.29 -23.58
CA ASP A 245 -10.15 -0.67 -24.61
C ASP A 245 -10.49 0.78 -24.25
N GLU A 246 -10.76 1.06 -22.97
CA GLU A 246 -11.10 2.42 -22.53
C GLU A 246 -9.89 3.37 -22.56
N VAL A 247 -8.67 2.86 -22.33
CA VAL A 247 -7.44 3.65 -22.54
C VAL A 247 -7.34 4.08 -24.00
N ARG A 248 -7.57 3.15 -24.94
CA ARG A 248 -7.56 3.44 -26.37
C ARG A 248 -8.63 4.47 -26.74
N ALA A 249 -9.86 4.28 -26.26
CA ALA A 249 -10.96 5.21 -26.51
C ALA A 249 -10.68 6.62 -25.95
N ARG A 250 -10.06 6.72 -24.78
CA ARG A 250 -9.70 8.00 -24.16
C ARG A 250 -8.61 8.74 -24.94
N LEU A 251 -7.54 8.05 -25.32
CA LEU A 251 -6.43 8.64 -26.06
C LEU A 251 -6.80 8.97 -27.51
N GLN A 252 -7.87 8.38 -28.04
CA GLN A 252 -8.39 8.73 -29.36
C GLN A 252 -8.73 10.22 -29.49
N ALA A 253 -9.21 10.86 -28.41
CA ALA A 253 -9.47 12.30 -28.38
C ALA A 253 -8.21 13.16 -28.41
N CYS A 254 -7.03 12.57 -28.12
CA CYS A 254 -5.74 13.24 -28.09
C CYS A 254 -4.84 12.79 -29.25
N ARG A 255 -5.40 12.13 -30.28
CA ARG A 255 -4.62 11.52 -31.38
C ARG A 255 -3.79 12.53 -32.15
N ASP A 256 -4.27 13.76 -32.29
CA ASP A 256 -3.58 14.83 -33.01
C ASP A 256 -2.47 15.49 -32.17
N LYS A 257 -2.20 14.95 -30.97
CA LYS A 257 -1.18 15.44 -30.04
C LYS A 257 -0.25 14.30 -29.60
N PRO A 258 0.74 13.94 -30.44
CA PRO A 258 1.78 12.98 -30.09
C PRO A 258 2.44 13.28 -28.75
N GLY A 259 2.77 12.24 -27.99
CA GLY A 259 3.26 12.36 -26.62
C GLY A 259 2.16 12.46 -25.55
N SER A 260 0.87 12.47 -25.95
CA SER A 260 -0.25 12.37 -25.01
C SER A 260 -0.28 10.98 -24.39
N TYR A 261 -0.40 10.91 -23.06
CA TYR A 261 -0.30 9.64 -22.34
C TYR A 261 -1.22 9.57 -21.12
N ILE A 262 -1.59 8.36 -20.73
CA ILE A 262 -2.27 8.03 -19.48
C ILE A 262 -1.73 6.71 -18.95
N PHE A 263 -1.84 6.47 -17.65
CA PHE A 263 -1.41 5.21 -17.05
C PHE A 263 -2.39 4.71 -15.99
N ARG A 264 -2.33 3.40 -15.77
CA ARG A 264 -3.22 2.67 -14.88
C ARG A 264 -2.56 1.38 -14.38
N PRO A 265 -3.06 0.77 -13.30
CA PRO A 265 -2.70 -0.60 -12.96
C PRO A 265 -3.08 -1.56 -14.10
N SER A 266 -2.20 -2.53 -14.38
CA SER A 266 -2.47 -3.57 -15.36
C SER A 266 -3.49 -4.57 -14.84
N CYS A 267 -4.50 -4.89 -15.65
CA CYS A 267 -5.55 -5.85 -15.30
C CYS A 267 -5.14 -7.32 -15.48
N THR A 268 -4.10 -7.58 -16.28
CA THR A 268 -3.59 -8.94 -16.55
C THR A 268 -2.28 -9.24 -15.83
N ARG A 269 -1.54 -8.20 -15.42
CA ARG A 269 -0.29 -8.31 -14.67
C ARG A 269 -0.37 -7.45 -13.40
N LEU A 270 -1.12 -7.94 -12.40
CA LEU A 270 -1.33 -7.21 -11.15
C LEU A 270 -0.02 -6.90 -10.43
N GLY A 271 0.06 -5.70 -9.86
CA GLY A 271 1.29 -5.13 -9.30
C GLY A 271 2.23 -4.52 -10.34
N GLN A 272 1.80 -4.40 -11.61
CA GLN A 272 2.50 -3.67 -12.66
C GLN A 272 1.62 -2.57 -13.24
N TRP A 273 2.26 -1.55 -13.80
CA TRP A 273 1.59 -0.46 -14.50
C TRP A 273 1.37 -0.79 -15.97
N ALA A 274 0.41 -0.13 -16.59
CA ALA A 274 0.22 -0.08 -18.03
C ALA A 274 0.12 1.39 -18.44
N ILE A 275 0.96 1.82 -19.38
CA ILE A 275 1.04 3.19 -19.88
C ILE A 275 0.55 3.18 -21.33
N GLY A 276 -0.52 3.92 -21.60
CA GLY A 276 -1.00 4.19 -22.95
C GLY A 276 -0.47 5.53 -23.43
N TYR A 277 0.02 5.62 -24.66
CA TYR A 277 0.49 6.87 -25.25
C TYR A 277 0.20 6.97 -26.75
N VAL A 278 0.19 8.20 -27.25
CA VAL A 278 0.07 8.54 -28.68
C VAL A 278 1.47 8.71 -29.25
N SER A 279 1.82 7.86 -30.21
CA SER A 279 3.10 7.89 -30.93
C SER A 279 3.17 9.06 -31.93
N THR A 280 4.36 9.33 -32.47
CA THR A 280 4.62 10.40 -33.46
C THR A 280 3.83 10.22 -34.75
N ASP A 281 3.49 8.99 -35.11
CA ASP A 281 2.63 8.62 -36.25
C ASP A 281 1.12 8.69 -35.93
N GLY A 282 0.76 9.09 -34.71
CA GLY A 282 -0.63 9.15 -34.25
C GLY A 282 -1.25 7.77 -33.95
N SER A 283 -0.43 6.71 -33.85
CA SER A 283 -0.88 5.41 -33.34
C SER A 283 -0.99 5.43 -31.81
N ILE A 284 -1.93 4.66 -31.26
CA ILE A 284 -2.11 4.52 -29.80
C ILE A 284 -1.52 3.19 -29.37
N LEU A 285 -0.50 3.24 -28.52
CA LEU A 285 0.23 2.08 -28.03
C LEU A 285 0.07 1.96 -26.52
N GLN A 286 0.15 0.73 -25.99
CA GLN A 286 0.16 0.46 -24.56
C GLN A 286 1.36 -0.41 -24.21
N THR A 287 2.15 0.02 -23.23
CA THR A 287 3.33 -0.69 -22.72
C THR A 287 3.17 -1.01 -21.24
N ILE A 288 3.85 -2.06 -20.79
CA ILE A 288 3.99 -2.39 -19.37
C ILE A 288 5.46 -2.19 -19.06
N PRO A 289 5.84 -1.17 -18.27
CA PRO A 289 7.23 -0.92 -17.97
C PRO A 289 7.84 -2.14 -17.27
N PRO A 290 9.15 -2.38 -17.43
CA PRO A 290 9.86 -3.42 -16.68
C PRO A 290 9.79 -3.13 -15.17
N ASN A 291 10.32 -4.03 -14.33
CA ASN A 291 10.19 -3.97 -12.86
C ASN A 291 10.99 -2.80 -12.22
N GLN A 292 10.64 -1.56 -12.58
CA GLN A 292 11.15 -0.30 -12.06
C GLN A 292 10.02 0.55 -11.47
N PRO A 293 10.33 1.50 -10.57
CA PRO A 293 9.33 2.45 -10.08
C PRO A 293 8.67 3.24 -11.21
N LEU A 294 7.37 3.51 -11.12
CA LEU A 294 6.64 4.18 -12.20
C LEU A 294 7.19 5.58 -12.50
N PHE A 295 7.52 6.36 -11.46
CA PHE A 295 8.05 7.71 -11.64
C PHE A 295 9.32 7.71 -12.51
N GLN A 296 10.17 6.68 -12.37
CA GLN A 296 11.38 6.52 -13.17
C GLN A 296 11.03 6.29 -14.65
N ALA A 297 10.09 5.37 -14.93
CA ALA A 297 9.62 5.11 -16.29
C ALA A 297 8.97 6.34 -16.94
N LEU A 298 8.24 7.15 -16.16
CA LEU A 298 7.63 8.38 -16.63
C LEU A 298 8.68 9.46 -16.95
N LEU A 299 9.68 9.64 -16.08
CA LEU A 299 10.79 10.57 -16.31
C LEU A 299 11.64 10.17 -17.53
N GLU A 300 11.89 8.88 -17.72
CA GLU A 300 12.60 8.35 -18.90
C GLU A 300 11.81 8.61 -20.18
N GLY A 301 10.53 8.23 -20.22
CA GLY A 301 9.72 8.47 -21.42
C GLY A 301 9.41 9.95 -21.65
N GLN A 302 9.46 10.81 -20.65
CA GLN A 302 9.44 12.26 -20.85
C GLN A 302 10.71 12.75 -21.57
N LYS A 303 11.89 12.26 -21.16
CA LYS A 303 13.17 12.61 -21.81
C LYS A 303 13.22 12.13 -23.26
N GLU A 304 12.65 10.97 -23.54
CA GLU A 304 12.56 10.39 -24.89
C GLU A 304 11.44 11.00 -25.75
N GLY A 305 10.58 11.84 -25.17
CA GLY A 305 9.48 12.51 -25.89
C GLY A 305 8.19 11.69 -26.01
N PHE A 306 8.09 10.53 -25.37
CA PHE A 306 6.90 9.68 -25.39
C PHE A 306 5.80 10.11 -24.39
N TYR A 307 6.18 10.63 -23.22
CA TYR A 307 5.25 10.94 -22.12
C TYR A 307 5.28 12.42 -21.77
N LEU A 308 4.65 13.24 -22.62
CA LEU A 308 4.71 14.70 -22.53
C LEU A 308 3.41 15.34 -22.04
N TYR A 309 2.27 14.82 -22.47
CA TYR A 309 0.97 15.46 -22.23
C TYR A 309 0.05 14.52 -21.45
N PRO A 310 0.09 14.55 -20.10
CA PRO A 310 -0.71 13.64 -19.31
C PRO A 310 -2.20 13.95 -19.52
N ASP A 311 -2.95 12.95 -19.96
CA ASP A 311 -4.35 13.08 -20.35
C ASP A 311 -4.58 14.21 -21.39
N GLY A 312 -3.61 14.40 -22.29
CA GLY A 312 -3.64 15.45 -23.30
C GLY A 312 -3.38 16.88 -22.78
N LYS A 313 -3.15 17.07 -21.48
CA LYS A 313 -2.92 18.38 -20.86
C LYS A 313 -1.52 18.91 -21.15
N ASN A 314 -1.36 20.23 -21.19
CA ASN A 314 -0.07 20.89 -21.47
C ASN A 314 0.91 20.87 -20.28
N HIS A 315 0.39 20.69 -19.07
CA HIS A 315 1.22 20.65 -17.87
C HIS A 315 1.54 19.20 -17.49
N ASN A 316 2.82 18.85 -17.51
CA ASN A 316 3.32 17.57 -17.02
C ASN A 316 3.96 17.78 -15.64
N PRO A 317 3.51 17.08 -14.58
CA PRO A 317 4.11 17.21 -13.25
C PRO A 317 5.59 16.81 -13.25
N ASP A 318 6.41 17.55 -12.51
CA ASP A 318 7.80 17.17 -12.28
C ASP A 318 7.90 16.10 -11.18
N LEU A 319 8.37 14.91 -11.56
CA LEU A 319 8.55 13.78 -10.65
C LEU A 319 10.00 13.63 -10.17
N THR A 320 10.89 14.57 -10.50
CA THR A 320 12.32 14.50 -10.14
C THR A 320 12.53 14.48 -8.62
N GLU A 321 11.61 15.07 -7.84
CA GLU A 321 11.64 15.01 -6.38
C GLU A 321 11.52 13.59 -5.80
N LEU A 322 10.98 12.64 -6.58
CA LEU A 322 10.88 11.23 -6.17
C LEU A 322 12.20 10.48 -6.37
N ARG A 323 13.10 10.97 -7.24
CA ARG A 323 14.45 10.40 -7.43
C ARG A 323 15.40 10.77 -6.30
N GLN A 324 15.28 11.98 -5.75
CA GLN A 324 16.21 12.52 -4.76
C GLN A 324 16.09 11.87 -3.36
N MET A 325 15.17 10.91 -3.21
CA MET A 325 14.92 10.19 -1.96
C MET A 325 15.36 8.71 -2.03
N GLU A 326 16.36 8.41 -2.87
CA GLU A 326 17.24 7.25 -2.66
C GLU A 326 17.95 7.38 -1.30
N PRO A 327 18.28 6.26 -0.63
CA PRO A 327 18.38 6.22 0.82
C PRO A 327 19.48 7.13 1.34
N GLN A 328 19.14 7.81 2.43
CA GLN A 328 20.02 8.42 3.40
C GLN A 328 21.41 7.76 3.41
N GLN A 329 22.50 8.55 3.30
CA GLN A 329 23.86 8.01 3.45
C GLN A 329 23.92 7.10 4.69
N HIS A 330 24.15 5.82 4.44
CA HIS A 330 24.25 4.83 5.49
C HIS A 330 25.56 5.05 6.25
N ILE A 331 25.46 5.41 7.52
CA ILE A 331 26.63 5.58 8.37
C ILE A 331 26.94 4.23 9.01
N HIS A 332 28.02 3.60 8.55
CA HIS A 332 28.57 2.41 9.18
C HIS A 332 29.25 2.79 10.50
N VAL A 333 28.85 2.14 11.59
CA VAL A 333 29.40 2.38 12.94
C VAL A 333 30.37 1.26 13.26
N SER A 334 31.58 1.59 13.71
CA SER A 334 32.56 0.56 14.08
C SER A 334 32.14 -0.18 15.36
N GLU A 335 32.61 -1.42 15.53
CA GLU A 335 32.28 -2.24 16.70
C GLU A 335 32.78 -1.60 18.00
N GLU A 336 33.91 -0.91 17.95
CA GLU A 336 34.48 -0.18 19.09
C GLU A 336 33.59 0.99 19.52
N GLN A 337 33.01 1.73 18.57
CA GLN A 337 32.07 2.82 18.88
C GLN A 337 30.81 2.26 19.53
N LEU A 338 30.27 1.15 19.02
CA LEU A 338 29.07 0.52 19.58
C LEU A 338 29.29 0.04 21.03
N ARG A 339 30.44 -0.60 21.31
CA ARG A 339 30.82 -1.05 22.66
C ARG A 339 30.94 0.12 23.64
N LEU A 340 31.47 1.27 23.20
CA LEU A 340 31.54 2.48 24.04
C LEU A 340 30.14 3.00 24.40
N TYR A 341 29.20 3.00 23.45
CA TYR A 341 27.83 3.45 23.71
C TYR A 341 27.10 2.50 24.67
N TRP A 342 27.24 1.18 24.51
CA TRP A 342 26.69 0.19 25.44
C TRP A 342 27.25 0.29 26.85
N ALA A 343 28.54 0.57 27.00
CA ALA A 343 29.15 0.78 28.31
C ALA A 343 28.64 2.03 29.06
N MET A 344 27.91 2.92 28.37
CA MET A 344 27.33 4.15 28.91
C MET A 344 25.79 4.15 28.89
N ASP A 345 25.16 2.97 28.82
CA ASP A 345 23.69 2.81 28.74
C ASP A 345 23.04 3.66 27.63
N SER A 346 23.72 3.77 26.49
CA SER A 346 23.29 4.58 25.35
C SER A 346 23.43 3.80 24.03
N THR A 347 22.74 4.21 22.96
CA THR A 347 22.92 3.59 21.63
C THR A 347 23.47 4.60 20.62
N PHE A 348 24.20 4.14 19.60
CA PHE A 348 24.70 5.06 18.59
C PHE A 348 23.55 5.75 17.83
N GLU A 349 22.39 5.11 17.61
CA GLU A 349 21.31 5.74 16.84
C GLU A 349 20.70 6.93 17.57
N LEU A 350 20.62 6.91 18.89
CA LEU A 350 19.94 7.96 19.66
C LEU A 350 20.70 9.30 19.59
N CYS A 351 19.96 10.36 19.32
CA CYS A 351 20.44 11.74 19.36
C CYS A 351 20.94 12.09 20.76
N LYS A 352 22.13 12.70 20.85
CA LYS A 352 22.77 13.03 22.14
C LYS A 352 22.31 14.34 22.77
N ILE A 353 21.34 15.01 22.13
CA ILE A 353 20.71 16.21 22.67
C ILE A 353 19.43 15.83 23.42
N CYS A 354 18.51 15.09 22.77
CA CYS A 354 17.25 14.67 23.42
C CYS A 354 17.28 13.28 24.05
N ALA A 355 18.20 12.40 23.63
CA ALA A 355 18.21 10.98 24.02
C ALA A 355 16.91 10.18 23.72
N GLU A 356 15.96 10.77 22.98
CA GLU A 356 14.64 10.18 22.70
C GLU A 356 14.46 9.76 21.23
N SER A 357 15.08 10.48 20.29
CA SER A 357 14.89 10.28 18.85
C SER A 357 16.17 9.80 18.18
N ASN A 358 16.05 8.98 17.14
CA ASN A 358 17.19 8.59 16.31
C ASN A 358 17.78 9.79 15.55
N LYS A 359 19.09 9.76 15.33
CA LYS A 359 19.79 10.73 14.48
C LYS A 359 19.38 10.47 13.03
N ASP A 360 18.90 11.52 12.38
CA ASP A 360 18.41 11.51 11.00
C ASP A 360 19.03 12.65 10.17
N VAL A 361 19.89 13.48 10.77
CA VAL A 361 20.58 14.60 10.11
C VAL A 361 22.08 14.62 10.44
N LYS A 362 22.89 14.85 9.41
CA LYS A 362 24.32 15.17 9.46
C LYS A 362 24.55 16.62 9.06
N ILE A 363 25.31 17.35 9.86
CA ILE A 363 25.63 18.77 9.63
C ILE A 363 26.89 18.90 8.76
N GLU A 364 26.89 19.79 7.77
CA GLU A 364 28.08 20.12 6.99
C GLU A 364 28.67 21.49 7.39
N PRO A 365 30.02 21.64 7.43
CA PRO A 365 31.04 20.64 7.06
C PRO A 365 31.49 19.72 8.21
N CYS A 366 30.99 19.93 9.45
CA CYS A 366 31.57 19.31 10.64
C CYS A 366 31.21 17.83 10.85
N GLY A 367 30.23 17.29 10.11
CA GLY A 367 29.84 15.89 10.14
C GLY A 367 29.03 15.44 11.36
N HIS A 368 28.64 16.35 12.26
CA HIS A 368 27.93 15.99 13.48
C HIS A 368 26.50 15.47 13.22
N LEU A 369 26.10 14.45 13.99
CA LEU A 369 24.85 13.73 13.82
C LEU A 369 23.87 14.02 14.96
N LEU A 370 22.63 14.38 14.62
CA LEU A 370 21.54 14.64 15.56
C LEU A 370 20.18 14.39 14.91
N CYS A 371 19.11 14.47 15.70
CA CYS A 371 17.77 14.44 15.14
C CYS A 371 17.37 15.82 14.59
N SER A 372 16.55 15.81 13.54
CA SER A 372 16.01 16.95 12.83
C SER A 372 15.25 17.89 13.76
N ARG A 373 14.56 17.34 14.76
CA ARG A 373 13.85 18.08 15.81
C ARG A 373 14.79 18.93 16.65
N CYS A 374 15.89 18.36 17.15
CA CYS A 374 16.86 19.09 17.96
C CYS A 374 17.61 20.15 17.14
N LEU A 375 17.93 19.85 15.88
CA LEU A 375 18.54 20.83 14.98
C LEU A 375 17.60 22.02 14.73
N ALA A 376 16.32 21.75 14.43
CA ALA A 376 15.34 22.79 14.19
C ALA A 376 15.11 23.66 15.44
N ALA A 377 15.03 23.05 16.62
CA ALA A 377 14.90 23.78 17.88
C ALA A 377 16.10 24.70 18.14
N TRP A 378 17.31 24.24 17.84
CA TRP A 378 18.54 25.04 17.97
C TRP A 378 18.63 26.18 16.97
N GLN A 379 18.19 25.99 15.73
CA GLN A 379 18.21 27.05 14.72
C GLN A 379 17.13 28.12 14.97
N HIS A 380 16.09 27.79 15.72
CA HIS A 380 15.03 28.75 16.11
C HIS A 380 15.48 29.75 17.18
N SER A 381 16.58 29.49 17.88
CA SER A 381 17.18 30.41 18.86
C SER A 381 18.26 31.33 18.25
N ASP A 382 18.12 31.68 16.97
CA ASP A 382 19.03 32.55 16.19
C ASP A 382 20.49 32.07 16.03
N SER A 383 20.77 30.79 16.29
CA SER A 383 22.10 30.20 16.08
C SER A 383 22.17 29.35 14.80
N GLN A 384 22.78 29.89 13.74
CA GLN A 384 23.13 29.14 12.51
C GLN A 384 24.43 28.32 12.66
N THR A 385 24.63 27.75 13.85
CA THR A 385 25.85 27.02 14.22
C THR A 385 25.54 25.61 14.69
N CYS A 386 26.49 24.71 14.54
CA CYS A 386 26.37 23.33 15.01
C CYS A 386 26.21 23.28 16.55
N PRO A 387 25.21 22.57 17.10
CA PRO A 387 25.01 22.46 18.55
C PRO A 387 26.21 21.86 19.30
N PHE A 388 27.02 21.05 18.63
CA PHE A 388 28.16 20.36 19.24
C PHE A 388 29.46 21.18 19.15
N CYS A 389 29.81 21.67 17.96
CA CYS A 389 31.11 22.29 17.71
C CYS A 389 31.04 23.80 17.44
N ARG A 390 29.84 24.38 17.39
CA ARG A 390 29.57 25.81 17.12
C ARG A 390 30.10 26.35 15.78
N SER A 391 30.57 25.49 14.89
CA SER A 391 30.90 25.86 13.51
C SER A 391 29.65 26.28 12.74
N GLU A 392 29.80 27.22 11.82
CA GLU A 392 28.72 27.65 10.92
C GLU A 392 28.18 26.46 10.11
N ILE A 393 26.85 26.35 10.05
CA ILE A 393 26.17 25.30 9.28
C ILE A 393 26.05 25.77 7.83
N LYS A 394 26.79 25.12 6.93
CA LYS A 394 26.73 25.41 5.48
C LYS A 394 25.71 24.54 4.73
N GLY A 395 25.41 23.38 5.28
CA GLY A 395 24.53 22.39 4.68
C GLY A 395 24.09 21.34 5.70
N ARG A 396 23.09 20.55 5.32
CA ARG A 396 22.63 19.39 6.10
C ARG A 396 22.26 18.25 5.17
N GLU A 397 22.57 17.05 5.60
CA GLU A 397 22.32 15.81 4.86
C GLU A 397 21.43 14.89 5.70
N ALA A 398 20.39 14.31 5.10
CA ALA A 398 19.54 13.33 5.77
C ALA A 398 20.25 11.97 5.82
N VAL A 399 20.31 11.35 7.00
CA VAL A 399 21.08 10.13 7.26
C VAL A 399 20.24 9.08 7.98
N SER A 400 20.64 7.81 7.91
CA SER A 400 19.99 6.70 8.62
C SER A 400 21.05 5.74 9.13
N ILE A 401 20.93 5.36 10.39
CA ILE A 401 21.90 4.55 11.10
C ILE A 401 21.34 3.14 11.25
N HIS A 402 22.11 2.14 10.81
CA HIS A 402 21.80 0.73 11.05
C HIS A 402 22.81 0.13 12.03
N GLN A 403 22.32 -0.58 13.05
CA GLN A 403 23.12 -1.54 13.80
C GLN A 403 23.09 -2.89 13.06
N PHE A 404 24.27 -3.44 12.76
CA PHE A 404 24.38 -4.85 12.40
C PHE A 404 24.16 -5.65 13.68
N GLN A 405 23.03 -6.33 13.82
CA GLN A 405 22.85 -7.31 14.89
C GLN A 405 23.66 -8.57 14.55
N GLY A 406 24.96 -8.52 14.80
CA GLY A 406 25.77 -9.71 14.98
C GLY A 406 25.26 -10.45 16.21
N ARG A 407 24.57 -11.56 15.98
CA ARG A 407 24.11 -12.49 17.02
C ARG A 407 25.30 -12.84 17.94
N PRO A 408 25.21 -12.68 19.27
CA PRO A 408 26.24 -13.19 20.16
C PRO A 408 26.23 -14.72 20.09
N VAL A 409 27.27 -15.31 19.54
CA VAL A 409 27.54 -16.74 19.69
C VAL A 409 28.13 -16.93 21.08
N GLU A 410 27.25 -17.12 22.07
CA GLU A 410 27.67 -17.66 23.37
C GLU A 410 27.70 -19.19 23.31
N ALA A 411 28.94 -19.69 23.28
CA ALA A 411 29.46 -20.87 23.96
C ALA A 411 28.66 -22.19 23.90
N ARG A 412 29.09 -23.07 23.00
CA ARG A 412 29.18 -24.52 23.28
C ARG A 412 30.54 -25.04 22.82
N LEU A 413 31.45 -25.29 23.77
CA LEU A 413 32.59 -26.20 23.60
C LEU A 413 32.06 -27.65 23.61
N PRO A 414 32.66 -28.62 22.86
CA PRO A 414 33.95 -29.26 23.19
C PRO A 414 34.84 -29.53 21.93
N ALA A 415 36.18 -29.41 21.93
CA ALA A 415 37.27 -30.28 22.45
C ALA A 415 38.21 -30.72 21.28
N GLU A 416 39.49 -30.32 21.41
CA GLU A 416 40.77 -31.00 21.05
C GLU A 416 41.06 -31.57 19.62
N ASP A 417 41.85 -30.80 18.83
CA ASP A 417 43.17 -31.07 18.16
C ASP A 417 43.56 -32.43 17.45
N PRO A 418 44.57 -32.52 16.53
CA PRO A 418 45.01 -31.57 15.47
C PRO A 418 45.66 -32.14 14.14
N ARG A 419 45.74 -31.29 13.09
CA ARG A 419 46.72 -31.18 11.93
C ARG A 419 46.74 -32.20 10.74
N PRO A 420 47.57 -31.99 9.65
CA PRO A 420 47.51 -30.94 8.59
C PRO A 420 47.80 -31.47 7.14
N GLY A 421 47.72 -30.60 6.11
CA GLY A 421 48.36 -30.79 4.78
C GLY A 421 47.78 -29.86 3.70
N SER A 422 48.51 -28.82 3.26
CA SER A 422 49.22 -28.67 1.95
C SER A 422 48.30 -28.25 0.77
N ASP A 423 48.52 -27.27 -0.10
CA ASP A 423 49.61 -26.31 -0.40
C ASP A 423 49.08 -25.23 -1.40
N GLN A 424 49.70 -24.03 -1.37
CA GLN A 424 50.06 -23.11 -2.50
C GLN A 424 48.97 -22.63 -3.50
N GLU A 425 48.92 -21.39 -4.02
CA GLU A 425 49.88 -20.27 -4.16
C GLU A 425 49.14 -19.03 -4.74
N ASP A 426 49.57 -17.82 -4.33
CA ASP A 426 49.87 -16.59 -5.12
C ASP A 426 48.89 -16.05 -6.21
N ARG A 427 48.68 -14.75 -6.47
CA ARG A 427 49.12 -13.39 -6.03
C ARG A 427 48.29 -12.43 -6.94
N GLU A 428 47.81 -11.25 -6.54
CA GLU A 428 48.46 -9.94 -6.76
C GLU A 428 47.53 -8.79 -6.27
N GLU A 429 48.13 -7.83 -5.56
CA GLU A 429 47.55 -6.51 -5.24
C GLU A 429 47.88 -5.47 -6.32
N PRO A 430 47.18 -4.31 -6.28
CA PRO A 430 47.91 -3.05 -6.27
C PRO A 430 47.51 -2.12 -5.11
N GLN A 431 48.54 -1.53 -4.50
CA GLN A 431 48.50 -0.56 -3.41
C GLN A 431 47.86 0.79 -3.77
N GLY A 432 47.13 1.33 -2.80
CA GLY A 432 47.31 2.70 -2.30
C GLY A 432 46.28 3.74 -2.74
N GLN A 433 45.44 4.22 -1.80
CA GLN A 433 45.47 5.63 -1.34
C GLN A 433 44.40 5.98 -0.26
N VAL A 434 44.93 6.53 0.85
CA VAL A 434 44.41 7.55 1.80
C VAL A 434 43.21 7.21 2.72
N ALA A 435 43.54 6.97 4.00
CA ALA A 435 42.62 7.01 5.13
C ALA A 435 42.33 8.45 5.59
N PRO A 436 41.08 8.84 5.90
CA PRO A 436 40.80 10.13 6.54
C PRO A 436 41.02 10.03 8.06
N SER A 437 41.68 11.04 8.61
CA SER A 437 42.04 11.15 10.03
C SER A 437 40.83 11.21 10.96
N ALA A 438 40.91 10.52 12.10
CA ALA A 438 39.90 10.55 13.15
C ALA A 438 39.82 11.93 13.85
N PRO A 439 38.62 12.44 14.19
CA PRO A 439 38.46 13.68 14.96
C PRO A 439 38.79 13.47 16.46
N PRO A 440 39.22 14.52 17.19
CA PRO A 440 39.71 14.41 18.55
C PRO A 440 38.58 14.19 19.56
N LEU A 441 38.88 13.42 20.62
CA LEU A 441 37.99 13.19 21.76
C LEU A 441 37.86 14.44 22.65
N PRO A 442 36.69 14.71 23.24
CA PRO A 442 36.51 15.83 24.17
C PRO A 442 37.21 15.59 25.52
N PRO A 443 37.70 16.65 26.19
CA PRO A 443 38.40 16.53 27.46
C PRO A 443 37.45 16.14 28.61
N ARG A 444 37.92 15.28 29.51
CA ARG A 444 37.18 14.85 30.71
C ARG A 444 37.11 15.98 31.73
N LEU A 445 35.90 16.44 32.03
CA LEU A 445 35.63 17.27 33.20
C LEU A 445 35.47 16.36 34.43
N ASN A 446 36.50 16.31 35.26
CA ASN A 446 36.42 15.77 36.62
C ASN A 446 35.62 16.76 37.49
N LEU A 447 34.42 16.36 37.95
CA LEU A 447 33.72 17.03 39.04
C LEU A 447 33.16 15.97 40.01
N SER A 448 33.80 15.88 41.17
CA SER A 448 33.35 15.13 42.34
C SER A 448 32.06 15.75 42.94
N PRO A 449 31.24 14.99 43.67
CA PRO A 449 29.90 15.44 44.07
C PRO A 449 29.92 16.25 45.37
N ARG A 450 29.29 17.42 45.38
CA ARG A 450 28.84 18.09 46.61
C ARG A 450 27.48 18.78 46.38
N ARG A 451 26.45 18.29 47.08
CA ARG A 451 25.23 19.07 47.40
C ARG A 451 25.58 20.08 48.52
N PRO A 452 24.96 21.28 48.58
CA PRO A 452 23.69 21.39 49.29
C PRO A 452 22.66 22.43 48.76
N ARG A 453 21.41 22.11 49.13
CA ARG A 453 20.18 22.87 49.43
C ARG A 453 20.12 24.42 49.39
N ASP A 454 18.99 24.86 48.80
CA ASP A 454 17.96 25.81 49.26
C ASP A 454 17.95 27.32 48.91
N GLU A 455 16.70 27.79 48.72
CA GLU A 455 16.12 29.14 48.70
C GLU A 455 16.23 30.06 47.46
N GLY A 456 15.07 30.61 47.04
CA GLY A 456 15.00 31.89 46.31
C GLY A 456 13.95 32.01 45.19
N GLN A 457 12.69 32.27 45.56
CA GLN A 457 11.59 32.64 44.65
C GLN A 457 11.89 33.89 43.79
N ARG A 458 11.52 33.85 42.49
CA ARG A 458 11.06 35.05 41.76
C ARG A 458 9.88 34.73 40.84
N LYS A 459 8.72 35.30 41.19
CA LYS A 459 7.50 35.40 40.38
C LYS A 459 7.70 36.43 39.25
N VAL A 460 7.26 36.11 38.04
CA VAL A 460 6.75 37.10 37.06
C VAL A 460 5.50 36.53 36.37
N ALA A 461 4.48 37.38 36.27
CA ALA A 461 3.10 37.13 35.83
C ALA A 461 2.96 36.89 34.32
N PRO A 462 1.83 36.31 33.85
CA PRO A 462 1.59 36.04 32.43
C PRO A 462 1.07 37.27 31.69
N LEU A 463 1.68 37.63 30.56
CA LEU A 463 1.13 38.63 29.64
C LEU A 463 0.27 37.95 28.57
N ALA A 464 -0.97 38.44 28.47
CA ALA A 464 -2.04 37.95 27.63
C ALA A 464 -1.82 38.24 26.13
N LEU A 465 -2.25 37.29 25.30
CA LEU A 465 -2.38 37.41 23.84
C LEU A 465 -3.49 38.39 23.45
N PRO A 466 -3.27 39.31 22.49
CA PRO A 466 -4.35 39.97 21.76
C PRO A 466 -4.92 39.05 20.68
N ARG A 467 -6.25 38.94 20.68
CA ARG A 467 -7.10 38.10 19.83
C ARG A 467 -7.05 38.53 18.35
N LEU A 468 -6.83 37.57 17.45
CA LEU A 468 -7.08 37.74 16.01
C LEU A 468 -8.56 37.42 15.68
N ARG A 469 -9.15 38.27 14.83
CA ARG A 469 -10.56 38.28 14.40
C ARG A 469 -11.01 36.97 13.74
N ALA A 470 -12.28 36.62 13.98
CA ALA A 470 -12.96 35.50 13.34
C ALA A 470 -13.12 35.71 11.82
N PRO A 471 -12.88 34.69 10.98
CA PRO A 471 -13.22 34.74 9.56
C PRO A 471 -14.74 34.64 9.33
N LEU A 472 -15.20 35.34 8.29
CA LEU A 472 -16.57 35.49 7.83
C LEU A 472 -17.25 34.14 7.52
N ALA A 473 -18.54 34.03 7.88
CA ALA A 473 -19.38 32.86 7.63
C ALA A 473 -19.66 32.66 6.13
N LEU A 474 -19.36 31.47 5.62
CA LEU A 474 -19.74 31.02 4.28
C LEU A 474 -21.10 30.28 4.30
N PRO A 475 -21.86 30.25 3.17
CA PRO A 475 -23.27 29.90 3.14
C PRO A 475 -23.54 28.42 3.42
N ARG A 476 -24.60 28.15 4.19
CA ARG A 476 -25.09 26.80 4.52
C ARG A 476 -25.59 26.07 3.26
N ILE A 477 -24.87 25.04 2.83
CA ILE A 477 -25.38 24.04 1.89
C ILE A 477 -26.04 22.93 2.74
N ARG A 478 -27.36 22.75 2.58
CA ARG A 478 -28.13 21.69 3.24
C ARG A 478 -27.66 20.32 2.74
N PRO A 479 -27.37 19.34 3.61
CA PRO A 479 -27.17 17.97 3.19
C PRO A 479 -28.54 17.37 2.81
N VAL A 480 -28.68 16.95 1.56
CA VAL A 480 -29.78 16.08 1.13
C VAL A 480 -29.55 14.73 1.79
N ALA A 481 -30.43 14.37 2.73
CA ALA A 481 -30.45 13.07 3.35
C ALA A 481 -30.68 11.98 2.31
N SER A 482 -29.86 10.93 2.33
CA SER A 482 -30.17 9.66 1.71
C SER A 482 -31.49 9.17 2.30
N ALA A 483 -32.55 9.13 1.47
CA ALA A 483 -33.82 8.54 1.85
C ALA A 483 -33.61 7.05 2.16
N LEU A 484 -33.85 6.70 3.42
CA LEU A 484 -34.10 5.35 3.89
C LEU A 484 -35.36 4.86 3.14
N TRP A 485 -35.24 3.78 2.36
CA TRP A 485 -36.39 3.13 1.75
C TRP A 485 -36.99 2.17 2.80
N GLU A 486 -37.96 2.67 3.56
CA GLU A 486 -38.80 1.80 4.39
C GLU A 486 -39.80 1.07 3.49
N SER A 487 -39.70 -0.25 3.51
CA SER A 487 -40.67 -1.17 2.93
C SER A 487 -41.96 -1.07 3.71
N THR A 488 -43.05 -0.62 3.09
CA THR A 488 -44.40 -0.79 3.63
C THR A 488 -45.10 -1.91 2.86
N SER A 489 -45.41 -2.95 3.62
CA SER A 489 -46.27 -4.08 3.31
C SER A 489 -47.68 -3.64 2.91
N SER A 490 -48.28 -4.40 1.99
CA SER A 490 -49.71 -4.40 1.67
C SER A 490 -50.63 -4.44 2.91
N PRO A 491 -51.89 -4.04 2.71
CA PRO A 491 -52.98 -4.94 3.09
C PRO A 491 -53.94 -5.21 1.92
N GLU A 492 -54.58 -6.37 2.04
CA GLU A 492 -55.54 -6.98 1.14
C GLU A 492 -56.88 -6.22 1.03
N ALA A 493 -57.53 -6.45 -0.12
CA ALA A 493 -58.97 -6.65 -0.36
C ALA A 493 -60.01 -5.64 0.19
N ARG A 494 -60.79 -5.04 -0.74
CA ARG A 494 -62.22 -5.39 -0.93
C ARG A 494 -62.87 -4.67 -2.13
N GLU A 495 -63.64 -5.48 -2.86
CA GLU A 495 -64.87 -5.28 -3.65
C GLU A 495 -65.48 -3.88 -3.92
N GLY A 496 -66.07 -3.77 -5.12
CA GLY A 496 -67.08 -2.77 -5.53
C GLY A 496 -66.75 -2.15 -6.89
N ALA A 497 -67.12 -2.74 -8.03
CA ALA A 497 -68.43 -2.62 -8.71
C ALA A 497 -68.74 -1.21 -9.25
N THR A 498 -69.19 -1.16 -10.53
CA THR A 498 -69.88 -0.08 -11.26
C THR A 498 -69.05 1.20 -11.54
N GLU A 499 -69.10 1.91 -12.67
CA GLU A 499 -69.92 1.95 -13.87
C GLU A 499 -69.22 2.89 -14.90
N ASN A 500 -69.45 2.64 -16.19
CA ASN A 500 -69.49 3.58 -17.34
C ASN A 500 -68.70 4.90 -17.32
N SER A 501 -67.75 5.05 -18.25
CA SER A 501 -67.89 5.82 -19.51
C SER A 501 -66.62 5.74 -20.36
#